data_AF-A0A0J7XIG2-F1
#
_entry.id   AF-A0A0J7XIG2-F1
#
_cell.length_a   1.000
_cell.length_b   1.000
_cell.length_c   1.000
_cell.angle_alpha   90.00
_cell.angle_beta   90.00
_cell.angle_gamma   90.00
#
_symmetry.space_group_name_H-M   'P 1'
#
loop_
_entity.id
_entity.type
_entity.pdbx_description
1 polymer ?
#
loop_
_entity_poly.entity_id
_entity_poly.type
_entity_poly.pdbx_seq_one_letter_code
_entity_poly.pdbx_strand_id
1 'polypeptide(L)'
;MIQRYGVFNPYTGRGAIKGLLPHGPHNVRDVLATHILKHTGSYEQASYAIQDTPDMVAKHYGRFLPQDKAAMAAQILNRVWEAA
;
A
#
# COMPACT_ATOMS: atom_id res chain seq x y z
N MET A 1 10.13 9.96 2.31
CA MET A 1 10.17 9.34 0.95
C MET A 1 9.26 10.03 -0.07
N ILE A 2 8.11 10.61 0.32
CA ILE A 2 7.22 11.41 -0.56
C ILE A 2 7.95 12.58 -1.24
N GLN A 3 8.85 13.26 -0.52
CA GLN A 3 9.60 14.41 -1.06
C GLN A 3 10.50 14.06 -2.26
N ARG A 4 10.87 12.78 -2.46
CA ARG A 4 11.79 12.38 -3.55
C ARG A 4 11.05 12.04 -4.85
N TYR A 5 9.80 11.60 -4.79
CA TYR A 5 9.08 11.09 -5.97
C TYR A 5 7.64 11.60 -6.13
N GLY A 6 7.09 12.33 -5.15
CA GLY A 6 5.67 12.72 -5.17
C GLY A 6 5.38 14.09 -5.78
N VAL A 7 6.34 15.03 -5.76
CA VAL A 7 6.17 16.41 -6.26
C VAL A 7 7.45 16.87 -6.93
N PHE A 8 7.35 17.49 -8.11
CA PHE A 8 8.47 18.15 -8.76
C PHE A 8 8.67 19.54 -8.14
N ASN A 9 9.89 19.85 -7.71
CA ASN A 9 10.26 21.16 -7.20
C ASN A 9 10.85 22.03 -8.34
N PRO A 10 10.15 23.07 -8.82
CA PRO A 10 10.62 23.89 -9.94
C PRO A 10 11.84 24.74 -9.59
N TYR A 11 12.07 25.02 -8.31
CA TYR A 11 13.17 25.88 -7.85
C TYR A 11 14.49 25.13 -7.72
N THR A 12 14.46 23.80 -7.58
CA THR A 12 15.66 22.97 -7.42
C THR A 12 15.86 21.95 -8.53
N GLY A 13 14.87 21.76 -9.41
CA GLY A 13 14.88 20.74 -10.45
C GLY A 13 14.84 19.30 -9.90
N ARG A 14 14.56 19.11 -8.61
CA ARG A 14 14.56 17.81 -7.92
C ARG A 14 13.14 17.33 -7.66
N GLY A 15 13.00 16.03 -7.40
CA GLY A 15 11.73 15.40 -7.04
C GLY A 15 11.14 14.57 -8.18
N ALA A 16 9.82 14.63 -8.35
CA ALA A 16 9.10 13.89 -9.38
C ALA A 16 9.42 14.39 -10.81
N ILE A 17 8.92 13.69 -11.84
CA ILE A 17 9.08 14.09 -13.25
C ILE A 17 8.39 15.44 -13.49
N LYS A 18 9.03 16.33 -14.26
CA LYS A 18 8.45 17.63 -14.62
C LYS A 18 7.13 17.42 -15.38
N GLY A 19 6.08 18.10 -14.94
CA GLY A 19 4.74 17.97 -15.53
C GLY A 19 3.92 16.80 -14.98
N LEU A 20 4.50 15.95 -14.12
CA LEU A 20 3.72 14.96 -13.39
C LEU A 20 2.79 15.67 -12.41
N LEU A 21 1.49 15.41 -12.54
CA LEU A 21 0.50 15.96 -11.63
C LEU A 21 0.62 15.29 -10.25
N PRO A 22 0.34 16.02 -9.16
CA PRO A 22 0.29 15.44 -7.83
C PRO A 22 -0.68 14.25 -7.77
N HIS A 23 -0.30 13.20 -7.06
CA HIS A 23 -1.20 12.08 -6.82
C HIS A 23 -2.39 12.54 -5.99
N GLY A 24 -3.61 12.33 -6.51
CA GLY A 24 -4.84 12.66 -5.78
C GLY A 24 -5.02 11.86 -4.49
N PRO A 25 -5.89 12.31 -3.56
CA PRO A 25 -6.09 11.68 -2.25
C PRO A 25 -6.42 10.19 -2.32
N HIS A 26 -7.15 9.74 -3.35
CA HIS A 26 -7.47 8.33 -3.55
C HIS A 26 -6.24 7.44 -3.76
N ASN A 27 -5.19 7.94 -4.42
CA ASN A 27 -3.96 7.16 -4.61
C ASN A 27 -3.25 6.94 -3.28
N VAL A 28 -3.24 7.96 -2.42
CA VAL A 28 -2.65 7.86 -1.09
C VAL A 28 -3.41 6.85 -0.24
N ARG A 29 -4.74 6.87 -0.30
CA ARG A 29 -5.59 5.89 0.40
C ARG A 29 -5.33 4.47 -0.10
N ASP A 30 -5.20 4.26 -1.41
CA ASP A 30 -4.93 2.93 -1.96
C ASP A 30 -3.58 2.38 -1.52
N VAL A 31 -2.51 3.17 -1.66
CA VAL A 31 -1.17 2.74 -1.23
C VAL A 31 -1.14 2.45 0.27
N LEU A 32 -1.78 3.31 1.09
CA LEU A 32 -1.77 3.14 2.54
C LEU A 32 -2.58 1.91 3.00
N ALA A 33 -3.82 1.77 2.53
CA ALA A 33 -4.67 0.64 2.87
C ALA A 33 -4.05 -0.68 2.40
N THR A 34 -3.57 -0.72 1.15
CA THR A 34 -2.93 -1.91 0.58
C THR A 34 -1.63 -2.25 1.33
N HIS A 35 -0.83 -1.27 1.75
CA HIS A 35 0.38 -1.53 2.54
C HIS A 35 0.05 -2.15 3.90
N ILE A 36 -0.93 -1.61 4.62
CA ILE A 36 -1.34 -2.17 5.92
C ILE A 36 -1.88 -3.59 5.74
N LEU A 37 -2.72 -3.83 4.72
CA LEU A 37 -3.23 -5.17 4.42
C LEU A 37 -2.12 -6.20 4.18
N LYS A 38 -1.04 -5.83 3.48
CA LYS A 38 0.09 -6.74 3.26
C LYS A 38 0.81 -7.11 4.55
N HIS A 39 0.91 -6.18 5.50
CA HIS A 39 1.63 -6.40 6.75
C HIS A 39 0.78 -7.09 7.82
N THR A 40 -0.52 -6.80 7.87
CA THR A 40 -1.39 -7.23 8.98
C THR A 40 -2.46 -8.21 8.56
N GLY A 41 -2.82 -8.26 7.28
CA GLY A 41 -3.96 -9.02 6.77
C GLY A 41 -5.33 -8.50 7.25
N SER A 42 -5.37 -7.39 8.00
CA SER A 42 -6.60 -6.91 8.64
C SER A 42 -7.25 -5.77 7.85
N TYR A 43 -8.43 -6.05 7.28
CA TYR A 43 -9.27 -5.02 6.65
C TYR A 43 -9.68 -3.93 7.63
N GLU A 44 -9.83 -4.27 8.91
CA GLU A 44 -10.24 -3.34 9.95
C GLU A 44 -9.12 -2.37 10.33
N GLN A 45 -7.90 -2.87 10.53
CA GLN A 45 -6.75 -1.99 10.75
C GLN A 45 -6.46 -1.10 9.53
N ALA A 46 -6.63 -1.65 8.32
CA ALA A 46 -6.49 -0.88 7.09
C ALA A 46 -7.56 0.21 6.97
N SER A 47 -8.80 -0.06 7.40
CA SER A 47 -9.89 0.90 7.32
C SER A 47 -9.70 2.07 8.28
N TYR A 48 -9.18 1.81 9.48
CA TYR A 48 -8.83 2.87 10.44
C TYR A 48 -7.80 3.85 9.88
N ALA A 49 -6.79 3.34 9.15
CA ALA A 49 -5.74 4.17 8.58
C ALA A 49 -6.22 5.11 7.47
N ILE A 50 -7.31 4.75 6.77
CA ILE A 50 -7.90 5.59 5.72
C ILE A 50 -9.24 6.22 6.11
N GLN A 51 -9.62 6.12 7.39
CA GLN A 51 -10.88 6.62 7.96
C GLN A 51 -12.11 6.13 7.17
N ASP A 52 -12.17 4.84 6.89
CA ASP A 52 -13.25 4.19 6.13
C ASP A 52 -13.74 2.92 6.84
N THR A 53 -14.64 2.17 6.20
CA THR A 53 -15.13 0.88 6.71
C THR A 53 -14.33 -0.30 6.15
N PRO A 54 -14.24 -1.43 6.89
CA PRO A 54 -13.60 -2.65 6.39
C PRO A 54 -14.20 -3.13 5.06
N ASP A 55 -15.52 -2.98 4.89
CA ASP A 55 -16.24 -3.33 3.67
C ASP A 55 -15.78 -2.49 2.47
N MET A 56 -15.55 -1.19 2.66
CA MET A 56 -15.01 -0.33 1.61
C MET A 56 -13.58 -0.69 1.26
N VAL A 57 -12.77 -1.08 2.27
CA VAL A 57 -11.42 -1.59 2.03
C VAL A 57 -11.43 -2.83 1.17
N ALA A 58 -12.23 -3.84 1.54
CA ALA A 58 -12.32 -5.10 0.82
C ALA A 58 -12.83 -4.95 -0.62
N LYS A 59 -13.73 -3.99 -0.87
CA LYS A 59 -14.30 -3.75 -2.21
C LYS A 59 -13.36 -2.99 -3.15
N HIS A 60 -12.57 -2.05 -2.63
CA HIS A 60 -11.89 -1.05 -3.47
C HIS A 60 -10.37 -1.04 -3.40
N TYR A 61 -9.78 -1.68 -2.39
CA TYR A 61 -8.34 -1.64 -2.13
C TYR A 61 -7.77 -3.06 -1.95
N GLY A 62 -6.45 -3.18 -1.78
CA GLY A 62 -5.81 -4.48 -1.55
C GLY A 62 -5.40 -5.21 -2.82
N ARG A 63 -5.01 -4.48 -3.88
CA ARG A 63 -4.44 -5.10 -5.08
C ARG A 63 -3.01 -5.56 -4.81
N PHE A 64 -2.86 -6.87 -4.64
CA PHE A 64 -1.56 -7.49 -4.37
C PHE A 64 -0.91 -7.91 -5.69
N LEU A 65 0.37 -7.58 -5.84
CA LEU A 65 1.17 -8.08 -6.96
C LEU A 65 1.37 -9.60 -6.80
N PRO A 66 1.62 -10.34 -7.89
CA PRO A 66 1.87 -11.78 -7.82
C PRO A 66 2.96 -12.15 -6.80
N GLN A 67 4.01 -11.33 -6.69
CA GLN A 67 5.11 -11.54 -5.74
C GLN A 67 4.66 -11.36 -4.29
N ASP A 68 3.80 -10.37 -4.00
CA ASP A 68 3.26 -10.17 -2.66
C ASP A 68 2.45 -11.39 -2.22
N LYS A 69 1.59 -11.91 -3.11
CA LYS A 69 0.77 -13.10 -2.83
C LYS A 69 1.64 -14.33 -2.55
N ALA A 70 2.66 -14.55 -3.38
CA ALA A 70 3.60 -15.66 -3.20
C ALA A 70 4.39 -15.54 -1.89
N ALA A 71 4.87 -14.32 -1.56
CA ALA A 71 5.61 -14.07 -0.33
C ALA A 71 4.74 -14.31 0.92
N MET A 72 3.49 -13.85 0.92
CA MET A 72 2.56 -14.10 2.02
C MET A 72 2.24 -15.61 2.19
N ALA A 73 2.01 -16.32 1.09
CA ALA A 73 1.80 -17.76 1.13
C ALA A 73 3.04 -18.50 1.67
N ALA A 74 4.23 -18.12 1.23
CA ALA A 74 5.48 -18.71 1.71
C ALA A 74 5.69 -18.49 3.22
N GLN A 75 5.37 -17.31 3.75
CA GLN A 75 5.44 -17.06 5.20
C GLN A 75 4.54 -17.99 6.01
N ILE A 76 3.33 -18.27 5.51
CA ILE A 76 2.40 -19.20 6.17
C ILE A 76 2.96 -20.62 6.12
N LEU A 77 3.41 -21.08 4.94
CA LEU A 77 3.98 -22.42 4.77
C LEU A 77 5.19 -22.66 5.66
N ASN A 78 6.09 -21.68 5.78
CA ASN A 78 7.27 -21.78 6.63
C ASN A 78 6.89 -21.97 8.11
N ARG A 79 5.90 -21.22 8.61
CA ARG A 79 5.44 -21.36 10.01
C ARG A 79 4.83 -22.72 10.29
N VAL A 80 4.08 -23.27 9.33
CA VAL A 80 3.50 -24.61 9.45
C VAL A 80 4.61 -25.67 9.49
N TRP A 81 5.64 -25.51 8.67
CA TRP A 81 6.77 -26.44 8.64
C TRP A 81 7.61 -26.40 9.91
N GLU A 82 7.83 -25.22 10.50
CA GLU A 82 8.56 -25.07 11.78
C GLU A 82 7.82 -25.70 12.98
N ALA A 83 6.49 -25.82 12.88
CA ALA A 83 5.64 -26.37 13.94
C ALA A 83 5.40 -27.89 13.82
N ALA A 84 5.93 -28.53 12.77
CA ALA A 84 5.82 -29.97 12.49
C ALA A 84 7.08 -30.71 12.94
#